data_AF-A0A426GM21-F1
#
_entry.id   AF-A0A426GM21-F1
#
_cell.length_a   1.000
_cell.length_b   1.000
_cell.length_c   1.000
_cell.angle_alpha   90.00
_cell.angle_beta   90.00
_cell.angle_gamma   90.00
#
_symmetry.space_group_name_H-M   'P 1'
#
loop_
_entity.id
_entity.type
_entity.pdbx_description
1 polymer ?
#
loop_
_entity_poly.entity_id
_entity_poly.type
_entity_poly.pdbx_seq_one_letter_code
_entity_poly.pdbx_strand_id
1 'polypeptide(L)'
;MHRRALLASAGLLLVPLTARAQAREVSITIYNSDLALVEDARPLDLKAGRQKLEFKDVSAQIRPETVSLSAPGVSILEQNFDYDLLTPDKLMEKAVGQQVRIVRTNPGDGKETTEVATVLAANQGVVLKIGDRIEVLRDDGVPTRVIFDKVPETLRARPTLSVSVEAANAGPRQAKLSYLTSGLSWKADYVALFDEARNVLDLQGWITLSNTSGTPFENAKTQLVAGDVNQLNSTTPYRPIRRAVPGSVPGVVRAGTESGAGERIADYYVYPLPERTTIASNQNKQVGFLSAQGVAARKVYEVREGWFSSQAEPVKAVVAIQFGNGRLAGLGSQLPAGVMRVYMRDAAGDPKFVGENAIGHTPAGSELSIKTGEAFDVSSQATLVAETRVSKTRTRYEMKYLLRNAKDQPVVVELRQGGLWRDGEVKAESLKSRVIDARTLGWSVPVPANGETTLTFSVETGW
;
A
#
# COMPACT_ATOMS: atom_id res chain seq x y z
N MET A 1 50.04 -19.11 68.24
CA MET A 1 49.76 -19.11 66.78
C MET A 1 49.11 -17.78 66.41
N HIS A 2 49.83 -16.90 65.72
CA HIS A 2 49.37 -15.56 65.35
C HIS A 2 48.48 -15.60 64.11
N ARG A 3 47.28 -15.01 64.17
CA ARG A 3 46.49 -14.69 62.97
C ARG A 3 46.38 -13.17 62.84
N ARG A 4 47.04 -12.64 61.81
CA ARG A 4 46.90 -11.26 61.32
C ARG A 4 45.61 -11.17 60.51
N ALA A 5 44.75 -10.19 60.81
CA ALA A 5 43.63 -9.80 59.97
C ALA A 5 44.12 -8.73 58.97
N LEU A 6 43.98 -9.00 57.67
CA LEU A 6 44.12 -8.02 56.61
C LEU A 6 42.73 -7.46 56.29
N LEU A 7 42.55 -6.14 56.46
CA LEU A 7 41.44 -5.40 55.87
C LEU A 7 41.82 -5.05 54.41
N ALA A 8 41.02 -5.53 53.45
CA ALA A 8 41.08 -5.12 52.07
C ALA A 8 39.97 -4.09 51.81
N SER A 9 40.38 -2.84 51.58
CA SER A 9 39.49 -1.74 51.20
C SER A 9 39.16 -1.85 49.71
N ALA A 10 37.91 -2.17 49.37
CA ALA A 10 37.43 -2.15 47.99
C ALA A 10 37.01 -0.72 47.60
N GLY A 11 37.80 -0.07 46.74
CA GLY A 11 37.41 1.21 46.13
C GLY A 11 36.39 0.97 45.01
N LEU A 12 35.18 1.50 45.18
CA LEU A 12 34.19 1.59 44.10
C LEU A 12 34.65 2.64 43.08
N LEU A 13 35.09 2.19 41.91
CA LEU A 13 35.23 3.03 40.72
C LEU A 13 33.83 3.31 40.16
N LEU A 14 33.27 4.49 40.45
CA LEU A 14 32.14 5.03 39.70
C LEU A 14 32.61 5.41 38.30
N VAL A 15 32.27 4.58 37.31
CA VAL A 15 32.32 4.97 35.90
C VAL A 15 31.11 5.87 35.64
N PRO A 16 31.29 7.14 35.22
CA PRO A 16 30.15 7.98 34.86
C PRO A 16 29.50 7.38 33.61
N LEU A 17 28.22 6.98 33.71
CA LEU A 17 27.37 6.78 32.54
C LEU A 17 27.20 8.14 31.87
N THR A 18 28.07 8.46 30.93
CA THR A 18 27.79 9.52 29.96
C THR A 18 26.59 9.06 29.15
N ALA A 19 25.41 9.64 29.43
CA ALA A 19 24.24 9.54 28.58
C ALA A 19 24.64 10.06 27.19
N ARG A 20 24.93 9.15 26.26
CA ARG A 20 25.12 9.50 24.85
C ARG A 20 23.82 10.15 24.38
N ALA A 21 23.90 11.39 23.93
CA ALA A 21 22.79 12.02 23.22
C ALA A 21 22.43 11.12 22.03
N GLN A 22 21.25 10.51 22.08
CA GLN A 22 20.72 9.67 21.00
C GLN A 22 20.71 10.48 19.69
N ALA A 23 21.28 9.91 18.62
CA ALA A 23 21.35 10.56 17.32
C ALA A 23 19.94 10.79 16.75
N ARG A 24 19.83 11.71 15.78
CA ARG A 24 18.56 11.94 15.06
C ARG A 24 18.05 10.63 14.48
N GLU A 25 16.79 10.33 14.73
CA GLU A 25 16.10 9.15 14.25
C GLU A 25 14.77 9.54 13.60
N VAL A 26 14.61 9.12 12.34
CA VAL A 26 13.37 9.32 11.58
C VAL A 26 12.64 7.98 11.46
N SER A 27 11.36 7.99 11.79
CA SER A 27 10.44 6.86 11.63
C SER A 27 9.26 7.28 10.77
N ILE A 28 8.83 6.39 9.87
CA ILE A 28 7.72 6.64 8.94
C ILE A 28 6.78 5.45 8.95
N THR A 29 5.51 5.73 9.20
CA THR A 29 4.42 4.76 9.07
C THR A 29 3.55 5.16 7.89
N ILE A 30 3.47 4.34 6.85
CA ILE A 30 2.74 4.65 5.61
C ILE A 30 1.45 3.81 5.53
N TYR A 31 0.34 4.47 5.22
CA TYR A 31 -1.00 3.88 5.15
C TYR A 31 -1.51 3.80 3.69
N ASN A 32 -2.62 3.09 3.46
CA ASN A 32 -3.21 2.78 2.15
C ASN A 32 -3.81 3.99 1.40
N SER A 33 -3.95 5.15 2.06
CA SER A 33 -4.83 6.26 1.63
C SER A 33 -4.10 7.59 1.54
N ASP A 34 -2.92 7.59 0.92
CA ASP A 34 -2.05 8.77 0.77
C ASP A 34 -1.84 9.51 2.11
N LEU A 35 -1.59 8.72 3.15
CA LEU A 35 -1.39 9.20 4.51
C LEU A 35 -0.14 8.52 5.06
N ALA A 36 0.70 9.31 5.72
CA ALA A 36 1.82 8.80 6.49
C ALA A 36 1.96 9.57 7.81
N LEU A 37 2.38 8.87 8.86
CA LEU A 37 2.85 9.45 10.10
C LEU A 37 4.38 9.53 10.04
N VAL A 38 4.92 10.73 10.20
CA VAL A 38 6.36 10.97 10.32
C VAL A 38 6.67 11.29 11.76
N GLU A 39 7.71 10.65 12.30
CA GLU A 39 8.26 10.96 13.61
C GLU A 39 9.75 11.27 13.47
N ASP A 40 10.18 12.41 13.99
CA ASP A 40 11.57 12.86 14.01
C ASP A 40 11.99 13.07 15.47
N ALA A 41 12.77 12.12 15.99
CA ALA A 41 13.35 12.20 17.32
C ALA A 41 14.78 12.72 17.20
N ARG A 42 15.09 13.84 17.86
CA ARG A 42 16.44 14.44 17.80
C ARG A 42 16.79 15.21 19.08
N PRO A 43 18.09 15.29 19.40
CA PRO A 43 18.53 16.16 20.48
C PRO A 43 18.41 17.62 20.03
N LEU A 44 17.80 18.45 20.86
CA LEU A 44 17.74 19.89 20.71
C LEU A 44 18.52 20.54 21.84
N ASP A 45 19.33 21.55 21.51
CA ASP A 45 19.97 22.41 22.50
C ASP A 45 19.06 23.62 22.77
N LEU A 46 18.46 23.65 23.95
CA LEU A 46 17.46 24.64 24.31
C LEU A 46 18.07 25.73 25.19
N LYS A 47 17.69 26.98 24.93
CA LYS A 47 17.92 28.09 25.86
C LYS A 47 16.83 28.12 26.92
N ALA A 48 17.10 28.69 28.10
CA ALA A 48 16.05 28.95 29.08
C ALA A 48 15.13 30.09 28.58
N GLY A 49 13.83 30.00 28.87
CA GLY A 49 12.82 30.96 28.45
C GLY A 49 12.29 30.73 27.03
N ARG A 50 11.74 31.79 26.42
CA ARG A 50 11.09 31.75 25.11
C ARG A 50 12.11 31.70 23.98
N GLN A 51 11.89 30.81 23.02
CA GLN A 51 12.71 30.70 21.81
C GLN A 51 11.92 30.12 20.64
N LYS A 52 12.42 30.36 19.43
CA LYS A 52 11.89 29.79 18.19
C LYS A 52 12.78 28.61 17.76
N LEU A 53 12.16 27.47 17.50
CA LEU A 53 12.78 26.27 16.95
C LEU A 53 12.41 26.13 15.48
N GLU A 54 13.37 25.73 14.64
CA GLU A 54 13.16 25.50 13.21
C GLU A 54 13.46 24.06 12.86
N PHE A 55 12.45 23.37 12.33
CA PHE A 55 12.55 22.00 11.84
C PHE A 55 12.57 22.06 10.31
N LYS A 56 13.79 21.99 9.77
CA LYS A 56 14.03 21.89 8.32
C LYS A 56 13.73 20.47 7.83
N ASP A 57 13.43 20.36 6.54
CA ASP A 57 13.15 19.09 5.87
C ASP A 57 11.93 18.37 6.48
N VAL A 58 10.91 19.13 6.86
CA VAL A 58 9.56 18.57 7.07
C VAL A 58 8.90 18.31 5.71
N SER A 59 7.85 17.51 5.67
CA SER A 59 7.12 17.33 4.42
C SER A 59 6.54 18.66 3.91
N ALA A 60 6.59 18.90 2.59
CA ALA A 60 5.88 19.99 1.95
C ALA A 60 4.35 19.79 1.98
N GLN A 61 3.90 18.54 2.16
CA GLN A 61 2.50 18.16 2.28
C GLN A 61 2.11 17.79 3.73
N ILE A 62 2.83 18.34 4.71
CA ILE A 62 2.48 18.20 6.12
C ILE A 62 1.05 18.67 6.34
N ARG A 63 0.36 18.02 7.28
CA ARG A 63 -0.91 18.47 7.84
C ARG A 63 -0.62 19.24 9.14
N PRO A 64 -0.54 20.58 9.09
CA PRO A 64 -0.06 21.37 10.24
C PRO A 64 -0.91 21.16 11.49
N GLU A 65 -2.21 20.89 11.34
CA GLU A 65 -3.14 20.64 12.44
C GLU A 65 -2.84 19.36 13.23
N THR A 66 -1.91 18.53 12.75
CA THR A 66 -1.54 17.24 13.35
C THR A 66 -0.16 17.28 14.01
N VAL A 67 0.53 18.42 13.95
CA VAL A 67 1.88 18.60 14.46
C VAL A 67 1.89 18.54 15.98
N SER A 68 2.68 17.63 16.54
CA SER A 68 2.96 17.55 17.96
C SER A 68 4.46 17.56 18.21
N LEU A 69 4.90 18.37 19.18
CA LEU A 69 6.28 18.43 19.64
C LEU A 69 6.32 18.08 21.13
N SER A 70 7.08 17.06 21.49
CA SER A 70 7.26 16.65 22.88
C SER A 70 8.72 16.76 23.27
N ALA A 71 8.99 17.41 24.40
CA ALA A 71 10.33 17.48 25.02
C ALA A 71 10.19 17.73 26.54
N PRO A 72 11.02 17.11 27.39
CA PRO A 72 10.94 17.30 28.84
C PRO A 72 11.17 18.77 29.26
N GLY A 73 10.21 19.33 30.00
CA GLY A 73 10.31 20.70 30.54
C GLY A 73 10.13 21.81 29.51
N VAL A 74 9.47 21.51 28.38
CA VAL A 74 9.20 22.44 27.28
C VAL A 74 7.70 22.57 27.07
N SER A 75 7.19 23.80 27.04
CA SER A 75 5.82 24.10 26.62
C SER A 75 5.82 24.70 25.20
N ILE A 76 4.87 24.27 24.38
CA ILE A 76 4.64 24.87 23.06
C ILE A 76 3.75 26.10 23.26
N LEU A 77 4.19 27.24 22.71
CA LEU A 77 3.40 28.47 22.72
C LEU A 77 2.65 28.67 21.39
N GLU A 78 3.35 28.45 20.27
CA GLU A 78 2.81 28.72 18.93
C GLU A 78 3.49 27.79 17.90
N GLN A 79 2.75 27.44 16.85
CA GLN A 79 3.26 26.67 15.71
C GLN A 79 2.93 27.43 14.42
N ASN A 80 3.95 27.66 13.60
CA ASN A 80 3.85 28.33 12.32
C ASN A 80 4.45 27.45 11.23
N PHE A 81 3.68 27.19 10.17
CA PHE A 81 4.16 26.47 9.00
C PHE A 81 4.37 27.46 7.85
N ASP A 82 5.63 27.57 7.42
CA ASP A 82 6.02 28.48 6.34
C ASP A 82 5.86 27.73 4.98
N TYR A 83 4.74 27.95 4.29
CA TYR A 83 4.38 27.22 3.05
C TYR A 83 5.16 27.66 1.81
N ASP A 84 5.64 28.90 1.76
CA ASP A 84 6.16 29.47 0.52
C ASP A 84 7.61 29.03 0.25
N LEU A 85 7.74 28.01 -0.59
CA LEU A 85 9.03 27.56 -1.12
C LEU A 85 9.61 28.58 -2.11
N LEU A 86 10.94 28.63 -2.16
CA LEU A 86 11.69 29.49 -3.07
C LEU A 86 11.54 29.01 -4.52
N THR A 87 10.59 29.59 -5.24
CA THR A 87 10.41 29.44 -6.70
C THR A 87 10.52 30.79 -7.41
N PRO A 88 10.84 30.84 -8.72
CA PRO A 88 10.86 32.10 -9.46
C PRO A 88 9.55 32.90 -9.36
N ASP A 89 8.42 32.19 -9.45
CA ASP A 89 7.09 32.81 -9.35
C ASP A 89 6.85 33.36 -7.94
N LYS A 90 7.18 32.59 -6.89
CA LYS A 90 7.05 33.04 -5.49
C LYS A 90 7.99 34.20 -5.16
N LEU A 91 9.19 34.23 -5.73
CA LEU A 91 10.10 35.37 -5.62
C LEU A 91 9.45 36.63 -6.20
N MET A 92 8.80 36.52 -7.36
CA MET A 92 8.12 37.64 -7.98
C MET A 92 6.87 38.08 -7.21
N GLU A 93 6.05 37.13 -6.74
CA GLU A 93 4.88 37.40 -5.89
C GLU A 93 5.27 38.15 -4.61
N LYS A 94 6.35 37.74 -3.94
CA LYS A 94 6.83 38.40 -2.71
C LYS A 94 7.56 39.72 -2.97
N ALA A 95 7.99 39.96 -4.20
CA ALA A 95 8.62 41.21 -4.60
C ALA A 95 7.62 42.30 -4.99
N VAL A 96 6.31 42.02 -5.03
CA VAL A 96 5.27 43.05 -5.24
C VAL A 96 5.43 44.17 -4.22
N GLY A 97 5.55 45.41 -4.72
CA GLY A 97 5.83 46.61 -3.93
C GLY A 97 7.32 46.90 -3.71
N GLN A 98 8.23 45.98 -4.06
CA GLN A 98 9.68 46.14 -3.92
C GLN A 98 10.35 46.51 -5.24
N GLN A 99 11.58 47.04 -5.13
CA GLN A 99 12.43 47.31 -6.28
C GLN A 99 13.23 46.06 -6.66
N VAL A 100 13.33 45.80 -7.96
CA VAL A 100 14.12 44.74 -8.59
C VAL A 100 14.94 45.34 -9.72
N ARG A 101 16.02 44.67 -10.13
CA ARG A 101 16.81 45.06 -11.30
C ARG A 101 16.45 44.20 -12.49
N ILE A 102 16.11 44.83 -13.61
CA ILE A 102 15.83 44.17 -14.88
C ILE A 102 17.05 44.31 -15.77
N VAL A 103 17.59 43.19 -16.25
CA VAL A 103 18.68 43.16 -17.23
C VAL A 103 18.13 42.68 -18.56
N ARG A 104 18.23 43.51 -19.60
CA ARG A 104 17.83 43.17 -20.97
C ARG A 104 19.05 43.06 -21.85
N THR A 105 19.08 42.05 -22.70
CA THR A 105 20.13 41.89 -23.70
C THR A 105 19.57 42.23 -25.06
N ASN A 106 20.18 43.17 -25.76
CA ASN A 106 19.80 43.48 -27.14
C ASN A 106 20.18 42.28 -28.04
N PRO A 107 19.21 41.64 -28.73
CA PRO A 107 19.47 40.45 -29.54
C PRO A 107 20.43 40.69 -30.72
N GLY A 108 20.54 41.94 -31.20
CA GLY A 108 21.35 42.26 -32.37
C GLY A 108 22.84 42.47 -32.10
N ASP A 109 23.21 42.93 -30.90
CA ASP A 109 24.60 43.27 -30.55
C ASP A 109 25.09 42.65 -29.23
N GLY A 110 24.21 41.97 -28.49
CA GLY A 110 24.53 41.34 -27.20
C GLY A 110 24.74 42.33 -26.05
N LYS A 111 24.49 43.63 -26.25
CA LYS A 111 24.69 44.63 -25.20
C LYS A 111 23.63 44.50 -24.11
N GLU A 112 24.08 44.44 -22.86
CA GLU A 112 23.21 44.40 -21.69
C GLU A 112 22.87 45.81 -21.18
N THR A 113 21.59 46.06 -20.92
CA THR A 113 21.10 47.26 -20.21
C THR A 113 20.45 46.84 -18.90
N THR A 114 20.76 47.58 -17.82
CA THR A 114 20.17 47.33 -16.50
C THR A 114 19.30 48.51 -16.10
N GLU A 115 18.04 48.24 -15.73
CA GLU A 115 17.09 49.23 -15.24
C GLU A 115 16.53 48.81 -13.88
N VAL A 116 16.23 49.78 -13.02
CA VAL A 116 15.55 49.54 -11.74
C VAL A 116 14.03 49.62 -11.98
N ALA A 117 13.31 48.61 -11.52
CA ALA A 117 11.87 48.49 -11.67
C ALA A 117 11.19 48.23 -10.31
N THR A 118 10.02 48.79 -10.08
CA THR A 118 9.15 48.40 -8.96
C THR A 118 8.14 47.36 -9.45
N VAL A 119 8.06 46.21 -8.79
CA VAL A 119 7.05 45.19 -9.14
C VAL A 119 5.69 45.65 -8.62
N LEU A 120 4.70 45.76 -9.50
CA LEU A 120 3.33 46.17 -9.15
C LEU A 120 2.38 44.99 -9.00
N ALA A 121 2.56 43.94 -9.79
CA ALA A 121 1.72 42.74 -9.77
C ALA A 121 2.48 41.52 -10.32
N ALA A 122 2.11 40.32 -9.88
CA ALA A 122 2.76 39.05 -10.26
C ALA A 122 1.78 37.85 -10.31
N ASN A 123 0.48 38.10 -10.27
CA ASN A 123 -0.58 37.13 -10.04
C ASN A 123 -1.22 36.58 -11.34
N GLN A 124 -1.02 37.24 -12.49
CA GLN A 124 -1.44 36.81 -13.84
C GLN A 124 -0.51 37.39 -14.92
N GLY A 125 0.80 37.34 -14.65
CA GLY A 125 1.82 38.09 -15.40
C GLY A 125 2.48 39.15 -14.52
N VAL A 126 3.69 39.59 -14.91
CA VAL A 126 4.51 40.50 -14.11
C VAL A 126 4.39 41.91 -14.64
N VAL A 127 3.84 42.81 -13.82
CA VAL A 127 3.70 44.24 -14.15
C VAL A 127 4.76 45.03 -13.39
N LEU A 128 5.52 45.84 -14.12
CA LEU A 128 6.66 46.60 -13.59
C LEU A 128 6.44 48.10 -13.79
N LYS A 129 6.90 48.93 -12.85
CA LYS A 129 7.06 50.37 -13.03
C LYS A 129 8.55 50.69 -13.20
N ILE A 130 8.92 51.24 -14.35
CA ILE A 130 10.31 51.65 -14.65
C ILE A 130 10.30 53.15 -14.89
N GLY A 131 10.87 53.93 -13.96
CA GLY A 131 10.70 55.39 -13.98
C GLY A 131 9.22 55.78 -13.97
N ASP A 132 8.77 56.47 -15.04
CA ASP A 132 7.38 56.92 -15.21
C ASP A 132 6.51 55.99 -16.06
N ARG A 133 7.06 54.92 -16.63
CA ARG A 133 6.30 53.97 -17.47
C ARG A 133 5.90 52.70 -16.73
N ILE A 134 4.76 52.15 -17.12
CA ILE A 134 4.23 50.86 -16.66
C ILE A 134 4.43 49.85 -17.77
N GLU A 135 5.01 48.69 -17.45
CA GLU A 135 5.40 47.71 -18.44
C GLU A 135 4.94 46.28 -18.10
N VAL A 136 4.42 45.66 -19.15
CA VAL A 136 4.17 44.24 -19.41
C VAL A 136 5.40 43.34 -19.47
N LEU A 137 5.85 42.59 -18.45
CA LEU A 137 6.88 41.58 -18.73
C LEU A 137 6.24 40.42 -19.51
N ARG A 138 6.56 40.35 -20.81
CA ARG A 138 6.01 39.35 -21.74
C ARG A 138 7.00 38.20 -21.92
N ASP A 139 6.49 37.02 -22.20
CA ASP A 139 7.28 35.88 -22.66
C ASP A 139 7.36 35.92 -24.20
N ASP A 140 8.10 36.91 -24.73
CA ASP A 140 8.24 37.18 -26.16
C ASP A 140 9.61 36.76 -26.73
N GLY A 141 10.38 35.98 -25.95
CA GLY A 141 11.68 35.47 -26.35
C GLY A 141 12.84 36.48 -26.27
N VAL A 142 12.60 37.71 -25.81
CA VAL A 142 13.68 38.68 -25.56
C VAL A 142 14.46 38.28 -24.29
N PRO A 143 15.79 38.09 -24.35
CA PRO A 143 16.57 37.66 -23.19
C PRO A 143 16.54 38.71 -22.07
N THR A 144 15.67 38.47 -21.10
CA THR A 144 15.41 39.36 -19.95
C THR A 144 15.62 38.58 -18.66
N ARG A 145 16.41 39.15 -17.74
CA ARG A 145 16.66 38.58 -16.41
C ARG A 145 16.18 39.54 -15.35
N VAL A 146 15.59 39.00 -14.28
CA VAL A 146 15.24 39.78 -13.09
C VAL A 146 16.21 39.42 -11.98
N ILE A 147 16.83 40.43 -11.39
CA ILE A 147 17.77 40.30 -10.30
C ILE A 147 17.12 40.85 -9.03
N PHE A 148 17.07 39.99 -8.01
CA PHE A 148 16.65 40.33 -6.66
C PHE A 148 17.89 40.51 -5.79
N ASP A 149 17.94 41.59 -5.02
CA ASP A 149 19.11 41.87 -4.18
C ASP A 149 19.18 40.98 -2.93
N LYS A 150 18.03 40.44 -2.48
CA LYS A 150 17.94 39.48 -1.39
C LYS A 150 16.77 38.52 -1.59
N VAL A 151 16.87 37.33 -0.99
CA VAL A 151 15.71 36.43 -0.85
C VAL A 151 14.79 37.00 0.25
N PRO A 152 13.48 37.16 0.00
CA PRO A 152 12.53 37.58 1.02
C PRO A 152 12.59 36.68 2.26
N GLU A 153 12.53 37.27 3.45
CA GLU A 153 12.63 36.55 4.74
C GLU A 153 11.51 35.55 4.99
N THR A 154 10.45 35.55 4.18
CA THR A 154 9.32 34.62 4.23
C THR A 154 9.48 33.41 3.31
N LEU A 155 10.40 33.46 2.33
CA LEU A 155 10.66 32.33 1.42
C LEU A 155 11.68 31.37 2.02
N ARG A 156 11.47 30.07 1.80
CA ARG A 156 12.37 29.03 2.27
C ARG A 156 12.83 28.15 1.11
N ALA A 157 14.11 27.80 1.08
CA ALA A 157 14.63 26.86 0.07
C ALA A 157 14.10 25.43 0.26
N ARG A 158 13.65 25.09 1.47
CA ARG A 158 13.09 23.78 1.85
C ARG A 158 11.93 23.97 2.82
N PRO A 159 10.93 23.06 2.83
CA PRO A 159 9.83 23.17 3.79
C PRO A 159 10.38 23.19 5.21
N THR A 160 9.94 24.19 5.99
CA THR A 160 10.45 24.45 7.34
C THR A 160 9.28 24.71 8.28
N LEU A 161 9.21 23.95 9.37
CA LEU A 161 8.26 24.18 10.45
C LEU A 161 8.92 25.03 11.54
N SER A 162 8.26 26.11 11.92
CA SER A 162 8.69 27.04 12.96
C SER A 162 7.84 26.82 14.22
N VAL A 163 8.45 26.51 15.37
CA VAL A 163 7.72 26.31 16.64
C VAL A 163 8.26 27.25 17.71
N SER A 164 7.40 28.09 18.27
CA SER A 164 7.74 28.92 19.44
C SER A 164 7.52 28.10 20.71
N VAL A 165 8.56 27.96 21.52
CA VAL A 165 8.53 27.19 22.77
C VAL A 165 9.04 28.00 23.94
N GLU A 166 8.68 27.59 25.14
CA GLU A 166 9.24 28.08 26.39
C GLU A 166 9.86 26.90 27.16
N ALA A 167 11.14 27.01 27.49
CA ALA A 167 11.87 25.96 28.20
C ALA A 167 12.25 26.43 29.61
N ALA A 168 11.99 25.59 30.61
CA ALA A 168 12.24 25.95 32.01
C ALA A 168 13.74 26.13 32.33
N ASN A 169 14.61 25.36 31.67
CA ASN A 169 16.06 25.40 31.88
C ASN A 169 16.79 25.20 30.54
N ALA A 170 18.00 25.74 30.44
CA ALA A 170 18.86 25.54 29.28
C ALA A 170 19.47 24.13 29.25
N GLY A 171 19.86 23.68 28.06
CA GLY A 171 20.65 22.47 27.82
C GLY A 171 20.01 21.47 26.86
N PRO A 172 20.71 20.37 26.56
CA PRO A 172 20.26 19.38 25.60
C PRO A 172 19.03 18.61 26.13
N ARG A 173 18.03 18.44 25.26
CA ARG A 173 16.82 17.64 25.51
C ARG A 173 16.53 16.78 24.30
N GLN A 174 16.10 15.55 24.53
CA GLN A 174 15.49 14.78 23.47
C GLN A 174 14.10 15.32 23.18
N ALA A 175 13.89 15.68 21.92
CA ALA A 175 12.61 16.14 21.42
C ALA A 175 12.11 15.17 20.36
N LYS A 176 10.80 14.96 20.32
CA LYS A 176 10.13 14.18 19.29
C LYS A 176 9.07 15.05 18.63
N LEU A 177 9.26 15.30 17.34
CA LEU A 177 8.29 15.90 16.44
C LEU A 177 7.50 14.79 15.76
N SER A 178 6.17 14.83 15.80
CA SER A 178 5.30 13.90 15.07
C SER A 178 4.25 14.66 14.27
N TYR A 179 3.98 14.25 13.04
CA TYR A 179 2.97 14.86 12.19
C TYR A 179 2.46 13.89 11.12
N LEU A 180 1.25 14.14 10.64
CA LEU A 180 0.71 13.48 9.46
C LEU A 180 1.08 14.26 8.20
N THR A 181 1.25 13.53 7.10
CA THR A 181 1.52 14.09 5.77
C THR A 181 0.81 13.27 4.70
N SER A 182 0.48 13.91 3.59
CA SER A 182 0.16 13.23 2.33
C SER A 182 1.38 13.15 1.41
N GLY A 183 1.22 12.57 0.22
CA GLY A 183 2.28 12.37 -0.76
C GLY A 183 3.17 11.16 -0.45
N LEU A 184 2.71 10.23 0.38
CA LEU A 184 3.39 8.97 0.68
C LEU A 184 2.38 7.83 0.57
N SER A 185 2.67 6.87 -0.29
CA SER A 185 1.81 5.70 -0.49
C SER A 185 2.63 4.44 -0.70
N TRP A 186 2.00 3.28 -0.51
CA TRP A 186 2.61 1.99 -0.78
C TRP A 186 1.61 1.03 -1.44
N LYS A 187 2.14 0.06 -2.18
CA LYS A 187 1.37 -1.06 -2.73
C LYS A 187 2.20 -2.34 -2.71
N ALA A 188 1.53 -3.50 -2.65
CA ALA A 188 2.17 -4.80 -2.80
C ALA A 188 1.97 -5.37 -4.21
N ASP A 189 3.05 -5.89 -4.78
CA ASP A 189 3.06 -6.60 -6.05
C ASP A 189 3.71 -7.98 -5.82
N TYR A 190 3.10 -9.04 -6.35
CA TYR A 190 3.58 -10.41 -6.22
C TYR A 190 3.90 -10.99 -7.58
N VAL A 191 4.99 -11.76 -7.66
CA VAL A 191 5.38 -12.54 -8.83
C VAL A 191 5.42 -14.00 -8.43
N ALA A 192 4.57 -14.79 -9.07
CA ALA A 192 4.40 -16.21 -8.80
C ALA A 192 4.84 -17.00 -10.03
N LEU A 193 5.86 -17.83 -9.89
CA LEU A 193 6.38 -18.71 -10.94
C LEU A 193 5.99 -20.15 -10.64
N PHE A 194 5.02 -20.68 -11.38
CA PHE A 194 4.48 -22.02 -11.19
C PHE A 194 5.15 -23.04 -12.12
N ASP A 195 5.59 -24.14 -11.54
CA ASP A 195 6.08 -25.34 -12.23
C ASP A 195 5.02 -26.43 -12.11
N GLU A 196 4.27 -26.64 -13.19
CA GLU A 196 3.17 -27.60 -13.23
C GLU A 196 3.64 -29.05 -13.10
N ALA A 197 4.80 -29.39 -13.67
CA ALA A 197 5.31 -30.76 -13.62
C ALA A 197 5.70 -31.16 -12.19
N ARG A 198 6.19 -30.21 -11.40
CA ARG A 198 6.59 -30.42 -10.01
C ARG A 198 5.51 -30.06 -8.98
N ASN A 199 4.43 -29.41 -9.39
CA ASN A 199 3.39 -28.86 -8.50
C ASN A 199 3.98 -27.95 -7.41
N VAL A 200 4.88 -27.05 -7.82
CA VAL A 200 5.50 -26.07 -6.92
C VAL A 200 5.41 -24.66 -7.48
N LEU A 201 5.41 -23.70 -6.57
CA LEU A 201 5.35 -22.27 -6.85
C LEU A 201 6.52 -21.58 -6.16
N ASP A 202 7.27 -20.79 -6.93
CA ASP A 202 8.19 -19.80 -6.38
C ASP A 202 7.46 -18.45 -6.30
N LEU A 203 7.43 -17.84 -5.13
CA LEU A 203 6.69 -16.61 -4.86
C LEU A 203 7.62 -15.52 -4.36
N GLN A 204 7.60 -14.39 -5.05
CA GLN A 204 8.28 -13.16 -4.65
C GLN A 204 7.26 -12.05 -4.40
N GLY A 205 7.50 -11.25 -3.36
CA GLY A 205 6.68 -10.09 -3.05
C GLY A 205 7.53 -8.83 -2.93
N TRP A 206 7.04 -7.77 -3.57
CA TRP A 206 7.64 -6.44 -3.60
C TRP A 206 6.67 -5.43 -3.02
N ILE A 207 7.18 -4.54 -2.19
CA ILE A 207 6.49 -3.30 -1.83
C ILE A 207 7.02 -2.19 -2.71
N THR A 208 6.13 -1.48 -3.40
CA THR A 208 6.47 -0.21 -4.05
C THR A 208 6.06 0.93 -3.14
N LEU A 209 7.03 1.71 -2.65
CA LEU A 209 6.86 2.97 -1.94
C LEU A 209 6.88 4.12 -2.94
N SER A 210 5.94 5.05 -2.86
CA SER A 210 5.93 6.28 -3.66
C SER A 210 6.02 7.48 -2.74
N ASN A 211 6.90 8.42 -3.05
CA ASN A 211 7.07 9.67 -2.32
C ASN A 211 6.97 10.88 -3.27
N THR A 212 5.86 11.60 -3.15
CA THR A 212 5.57 12.90 -3.79
C THR A 212 5.35 14.00 -2.75
N SER A 213 5.71 13.75 -1.49
CA SER A 213 5.54 14.65 -0.34
C SER A 213 6.42 15.91 -0.40
N GLY A 214 7.30 16.00 -1.41
CA GLY A 214 8.25 17.10 -1.61
C GLY A 214 9.55 16.96 -0.81
N THR A 215 9.63 16.03 0.14
CA THR A 215 10.78 15.89 1.04
C THR A 215 11.33 14.45 1.03
N PRO A 216 12.65 14.26 0.89
CA PRO A 216 13.26 12.95 1.04
C PRO A 216 13.36 12.57 2.51
N PHE A 217 13.18 11.28 2.81
CA PHE A 217 13.37 10.75 4.16
C PHE A 217 14.55 9.79 4.18
N GLU A 218 15.67 10.23 4.75
CA GLU A 218 16.92 9.49 4.74
C GLU A 218 17.02 8.51 5.90
N ASN A 219 17.49 7.28 5.60
CA ASN A 219 17.75 6.24 6.62
C ASN A 219 16.58 6.03 7.62
N ALA A 220 15.35 6.12 7.11
CA ALA A 220 14.16 6.07 7.94
C ALA A 220 13.87 4.64 8.38
N LYS A 221 13.42 4.48 9.63
CA LYS A 221 12.73 3.26 10.07
C LYS A 221 11.34 3.28 9.44
N THR A 222 11.06 2.35 8.53
CA THR A 222 9.80 2.38 7.77
C THR A 222 8.89 1.22 8.15
N GLN A 223 7.62 1.53 8.38
CA GLN A 223 6.57 0.57 8.64
C GLN A 223 5.39 0.84 7.71
N LEU A 224 4.71 -0.21 7.28
CA LEU A 224 3.54 -0.14 6.43
C LEU A 224 2.34 -0.62 7.23
N VAL A 225 1.26 0.12 7.19
CA VAL A 225 0.01 -0.29 7.84
C VAL A 225 -0.98 -0.63 6.76
N ALA A 226 -1.53 -1.84 6.84
CA ALA A 226 -2.61 -2.29 6.00
C ALA A 226 -3.95 -2.20 6.72
N GLY A 227 -4.83 -1.35 6.19
CA GLY A 227 -6.25 -1.31 6.50
C GLY A 227 -6.86 0.06 6.19
N ASP A 228 -8.17 0.14 6.31
CA ASP A 228 -8.93 1.37 6.02
C ASP A 228 -8.98 2.25 7.26
N VAL A 229 -8.01 3.17 7.39
CA VAL A 229 -8.03 4.18 8.45
C VAL A 229 -9.15 5.17 8.16
N ASN A 230 -10.11 5.29 9.08
CA ASN A 230 -11.21 6.23 8.93
C ASN A 230 -10.70 7.68 8.97
N GLN A 231 -10.93 8.44 7.88
CA GLN A 231 -10.58 9.85 7.78
C GLN A 231 -11.86 10.68 7.56
N LEU A 232 -12.03 11.75 8.35
CA LEU A 232 -13.21 12.63 8.28
C LEU A 232 -13.38 13.32 6.91
N ASN A 233 -12.32 13.37 6.09
CA ASN A 233 -12.29 14.01 4.77
C ASN A 233 -12.16 13.04 3.60
N SER A 234 -12.29 11.72 3.80
CA SER A 234 -12.47 10.83 2.65
C SER A 234 -13.86 11.06 2.07
N THR A 235 -13.99 12.08 1.21
CA THR A 235 -15.04 12.18 0.19
C THR A 235 -14.82 11.04 -0.80
N THR A 236 -14.91 9.80 -0.32
CA THR A 236 -15.23 8.67 -1.16
C THR A 236 -16.70 8.88 -1.48
N PRO A 237 -17.08 9.28 -2.71
CA PRO A 237 -18.47 9.24 -3.09
C PRO A 237 -18.95 7.84 -2.77
N TYR A 238 -20.04 7.74 -2.01
CA TYR A 238 -20.75 6.51 -1.73
C TYR A 238 -21.01 5.82 -3.07
N ARG A 239 -20.10 4.93 -3.47
CA ARG A 239 -20.29 4.04 -4.59
C ARG A 239 -21.11 2.92 -3.99
N PRO A 240 -22.40 2.78 -4.34
CA PRO A 240 -23.17 1.63 -3.90
C PRO A 240 -22.35 0.40 -4.27
N ILE A 241 -22.11 -0.47 -3.27
CA ILE A 241 -21.45 -1.76 -3.43
C ILE A 241 -22.09 -2.41 -4.65
N ARG A 242 -21.38 -2.42 -5.79
CA ARG A 242 -21.79 -3.24 -6.92
C ARG A 242 -21.73 -4.66 -6.37
N ARG A 243 -22.91 -5.25 -6.19
CA ARG A 243 -23.11 -6.67 -5.90
C ARG A 243 -22.06 -7.43 -6.69
N ALA A 244 -21.21 -8.19 -5.99
CA ALA A 244 -20.10 -8.92 -6.58
C ALA A 244 -20.55 -9.58 -7.88
N VAL A 245 -19.81 -9.34 -8.96
CA VAL A 245 -20.11 -9.93 -10.27
C VAL A 245 -20.13 -11.46 -10.08
N PRO A 246 -21.20 -12.16 -10.51
CA PRO A 246 -21.22 -13.62 -10.55
C PRO A 246 -20.00 -14.10 -11.35
N GLY A 247 -19.12 -14.90 -10.72
CA GLY A 247 -17.89 -15.39 -11.35
C GLY A 247 -16.58 -14.77 -10.85
N SER A 248 -16.61 -13.81 -9.91
CA SER A 248 -15.40 -13.44 -9.17
C SER A 248 -15.01 -14.57 -8.20
N VAL A 249 -13.80 -15.12 -8.38
CA VAL A 249 -13.16 -16.02 -7.42
C VAL A 249 -12.59 -15.13 -6.31
N PRO A 250 -13.09 -15.20 -5.06
CA PRO A 250 -12.40 -14.55 -3.96
C PRO A 250 -11.01 -15.17 -3.86
N GLY A 251 -9.96 -14.35 -3.86
CA GLY A 251 -8.57 -14.84 -3.85
C GLY A 251 -8.22 -15.72 -2.64
N VAL A 252 -9.07 -15.74 -1.60
CA VAL A 252 -8.97 -16.61 -0.42
C VAL A 252 -10.07 -17.67 -0.47
N VAL A 253 -9.68 -18.94 -0.55
CA VAL A 253 -10.57 -20.11 -0.52
C VAL A 253 -10.92 -20.49 0.91
N ARG A 254 -9.94 -20.39 1.82
CA ARG A 254 -10.09 -20.63 3.25
C ARG A 254 -9.29 -19.61 4.01
N ALA A 255 -9.93 -18.84 4.89
CA ALA A 255 -9.22 -17.92 5.77
C ALA A 255 -8.37 -18.72 6.77
N GLY A 256 -7.13 -18.29 6.94
CA GLY A 256 -6.22 -18.85 7.93
C GLY A 256 -6.53 -18.37 9.35
N THR A 257 -6.14 -19.17 10.33
CA THR A 257 -6.33 -18.90 11.77
C THR A 257 -5.00 -18.82 12.52
N GLU A 258 -3.89 -18.84 11.80
CA GLU A 258 -2.56 -18.86 12.39
C GLU A 258 -2.19 -17.46 12.89
N SER A 259 -1.53 -17.41 14.05
CA SER A 259 -0.92 -16.19 14.56
C SER A 259 0.35 -15.93 13.75
N GLY A 260 0.29 -15.05 12.76
CA GLY A 260 1.51 -14.63 12.07
C GLY A 260 2.41 -13.79 12.99
N ALA A 261 3.70 -13.77 12.72
CA ALA A 261 4.70 -13.04 13.50
C ALA A 261 4.65 -11.50 13.32
N GLY A 262 3.65 -10.97 12.61
CA GLY A 262 3.49 -9.55 12.33
C GLY A 262 3.09 -8.74 13.56
N GLU A 263 3.70 -7.57 13.72
CA GLU A 263 3.29 -6.59 14.72
C GLU A 263 1.87 -6.09 14.39
N ARG A 264 1.01 -6.00 15.40
CA ARG A 264 -0.37 -5.51 15.27
C ARG A 264 -0.52 -4.22 16.06
N ILE A 265 -1.11 -3.22 15.43
CA ILE A 265 -1.56 -2.00 16.13
C ILE A 265 -3.08 -1.98 16.04
N ALA A 266 -3.75 -2.16 17.18
CA ALA A 266 -5.19 -2.39 17.24
C ALA A 266 -5.61 -3.53 16.27
N ASP A 267 -6.52 -3.26 15.33
CA ASP A 267 -7.00 -4.21 14.32
C ASP A 267 -6.24 -4.13 12.98
N TYR A 268 -5.16 -3.34 12.90
CA TYR A 268 -4.38 -3.15 11.68
C TYR A 268 -3.13 -4.03 11.64
N TYR A 269 -2.81 -4.50 10.44
CA TYR A 269 -1.59 -5.25 10.19
C TYR A 269 -0.43 -4.30 9.91
N VAL A 270 0.65 -4.43 10.69
CA VAL A 270 1.87 -3.65 10.50
C VAL A 270 2.95 -4.52 9.87
N TYR A 271 3.50 -4.06 8.75
CA TYR A 271 4.61 -4.68 8.04
C TYR A 271 5.85 -3.78 8.20
N PRO A 272 6.67 -4.01 9.23
CA PRO A 272 7.94 -3.31 9.35
C PRO A 272 8.88 -3.75 8.23
N LEU A 273 9.54 -2.79 7.57
CA LEU A 273 10.63 -3.13 6.66
C LEU A 273 11.84 -3.61 7.48
N PRO A 274 12.54 -4.66 7.03
CA PRO A 274 13.62 -5.28 7.81
C PRO A 274 14.82 -4.35 8.00
N GLU A 275 15.10 -3.50 7.01
CA GLU A 275 16.20 -2.55 7.03
C GLU A 275 15.69 -1.11 6.94
N ARG A 276 16.46 -0.20 7.55
CA ARG A 276 16.24 1.23 7.34
C ARG A 276 16.47 1.58 5.88
N THR A 277 15.68 2.49 5.36
CA THR A 277 15.74 2.85 3.94
C THR A 277 15.57 4.34 3.73
N THR A 278 16.27 4.88 2.74
CA THR A 278 15.98 6.20 2.21
C THR A 278 14.81 6.13 1.22
N ILE A 279 13.81 6.98 1.43
CA ILE A 279 12.67 7.20 0.54
C ILE A 279 12.87 8.58 -0.10
N ALA A 280 13.51 8.63 -1.28
CA ALA A 280 13.83 9.90 -1.92
C ALA A 280 12.56 10.63 -2.39
N SER A 281 12.64 11.96 -2.50
CA SER A 281 11.55 12.77 -3.05
C SER A 281 11.39 12.48 -4.56
N ASN A 282 10.15 12.46 -5.04
CA ASN A 282 9.76 12.18 -6.42
C ASN A 282 10.29 10.83 -6.94
N GLN A 283 10.30 9.81 -6.08
CA GLN A 283 10.80 8.48 -6.40
C GLN A 283 9.78 7.38 -6.05
N ASN A 284 9.70 6.38 -6.93
CA ASN A 284 9.16 5.07 -6.60
C ASN A 284 10.31 4.15 -6.19
N LYS A 285 10.24 3.56 -4.99
CA LYS A 285 11.23 2.64 -4.46
C LYS A 285 10.61 1.26 -4.27
N GLN A 286 11.24 0.23 -4.82
CA GLN A 286 10.83 -1.15 -4.60
C GLN A 286 11.68 -1.80 -3.51
N VAL A 287 11.01 -2.50 -2.58
CA VAL A 287 11.63 -3.23 -1.48
C VAL A 287 11.08 -4.65 -1.49
N GLY A 288 11.95 -5.64 -1.56
CA GLY A 288 11.55 -7.05 -1.42
C GLY A 288 11.16 -7.35 0.02
N PHE A 289 10.02 -8.02 0.23
CA PHE A 289 9.53 -8.36 1.58
C PHE A 289 9.19 -9.85 1.73
N LEU A 290 9.00 -10.55 0.62
CA LEU A 290 8.65 -11.97 0.56
C LEU A 290 9.52 -12.65 -0.49
N SER A 291 10.12 -13.77 -0.11
CA SER A 291 10.79 -14.69 -1.01
C SER A 291 10.55 -16.11 -0.48
N ALA A 292 9.79 -16.89 -1.22
CA ALA A 292 9.49 -18.28 -0.89
C ALA A 292 9.69 -19.13 -2.14
N GLN A 293 10.37 -20.27 -2.00
CA GLN A 293 10.65 -21.18 -3.09
C GLN A 293 10.03 -22.54 -2.78
N GLY A 294 9.63 -23.26 -3.84
CA GLY A 294 9.12 -24.63 -3.69
C GLY A 294 7.82 -24.73 -2.88
N VAL A 295 6.98 -23.69 -2.89
CA VAL A 295 5.69 -23.70 -2.20
C VAL A 295 4.79 -24.72 -2.89
N ALA A 296 4.25 -25.69 -2.13
CA ALA A 296 3.32 -26.67 -2.69
C ALA A 296 2.09 -25.95 -3.28
N ALA A 297 1.85 -26.15 -4.57
CA ALA A 297 0.79 -25.49 -5.31
C ALA A 297 0.22 -26.44 -6.36
N ARG A 298 -1.05 -26.27 -6.70
CA ARG A 298 -1.70 -27.09 -7.73
C ARG A 298 -2.50 -26.21 -8.68
N LYS A 299 -2.49 -26.58 -9.96
CA LYS A 299 -3.45 -26.03 -10.93
C LYS A 299 -4.80 -26.71 -10.73
N VAL A 300 -5.86 -25.91 -10.71
CA VAL A 300 -7.23 -26.39 -10.61
C VAL A 300 -8.10 -25.80 -11.72
N TYR A 301 -9.10 -26.57 -12.13
CA TYR A 301 -10.19 -26.10 -12.97
C TYR A 301 -11.40 -25.87 -12.08
N GLU A 302 -11.91 -24.64 -12.02
CA GLU A 302 -13.03 -24.27 -11.16
C GLU A 302 -14.27 -23.94 -11.99
N VAL A 303 -15.41 -24.49 -11.59
CA VAL A 303 -16.74 -24.13 -12.12
C VAL A 303 -17.58 -23.67 -10.95
N ARG A 304 -18.23 -22.49 -11.06
CA ARG A 304 -19.02 -21.93 -9.98
C ARG A 304 -20.37 -21.44 -10.48
N GLU A 305 -21.43 -22.01 -9.96
CA GLU A 305 -22.81 -21.59 -10.24
C GLU A 305 -23.44 -20.96 -8.99
N GLY A 306 -24.08 -19.80 -9.16
CA GLY A 306 -24.68 -19.05 -8.05
C GLY A 306 -26.08 -19.51 -7.68
N TRP A 307 -26.77 -20.21 -8.58
CA TRP A 307 -28.15 -20.65 -8.44
C TRP A 307 -28.41 -21.95 -9.21
N PHE A 308 -29.57 -22.57 -9.00
CA PHE A 308 -30.00 -23.76 -9.73
C PHE A 308 -30.68 -23.35 -11.03
N SER A 309 -29.98 -23.46 -12.15
CA SER A 309 -30.51 -23.08 -13.47
C SER A 309 -29.84 -23.85 -14.60
N SER A 310 -30.53 -23.94 -15.74
CA SER A 310 -29.95 -24.47 -16.98
C SER A 310 -29.07 -23.43 -17.68
N GLN A 311 -28.02 -23.89 -18.32
CA GLN A 311 -27.17 -23.11 -19.22
C GLN A 311 -27.49 -23.51 -20.67
N ALA A 312 -27.77 -22.50 -21.50
CA ALA A 312 -28.02 -22.72 -22.93
C ALA A 312 -26.78 -23.29 -23.64
N GLU A 313 -25.61 -22.74 -23.30
CA GLU A 313 -24.32 -23.10 -23.89
C GLU A 313 -23.33 -23.57 -22.81
N PRO A 314 -22.35 -24.44 -23.15
CA PRO A 314 -21.27 -24.79 -22.24
C PRO A 314 -20.43 -23.57 -21.84
N VAL A 315 -20.14 -23.44 -20.55
CA VAL A 315 -19.22 -22.43 -20.01
C VAL A 315 -17.82 -23.01 -19.84
N LYS A 316 -16.79 -22.20 -20.05
CA LYS A 316 -15.39 -22.62 -19.84
C LYS A 316 -15.09 -22.67 -18.34
N ALA A 317 -14.32 -23.68 -17.92
CA ALA A 317 -13.84 -23.74 -16.54
C ALA A 317 -12.80 -22.63 -16.30
N VAL A 318 -12.83 -22.01 -15.13
CA VAL A 318 -11.78 -21.07 -14.70
C VAL A 318 -10.52 -21.86 -14.40
N VAL A 319 -9.37 -21.37 -14.85
CA VAL A 319 -8.06 -21.91 -14.45
C VAL A 319 -7.56 -21.08 -13.27
N ALA A 320 -7.17 -21.76 -12.20
CA ALA A 320 -6.57 -21.12 -11.04
C ALA A 320 -5.40 -21.92 -10.46
N ILE A 321 -4.50 -21.22 -9.78
CA ILE A 321 -3.41 -21.82 -9.00
C ILE A 321 -3.77 -21.74 -7.51
N GLN A 322 -3.87 -22.89 -6.86
CA GLN A 322 -4.18 -23.00 -5.44
C GLN A 322 -2.93 -23.32 -4.62
N PHE A 323 -2.72 -22.59 -3.53
CA PHE A 323 -1.62 -22.80 -2.58
C PHE A 323 -1.95 -22.24 -1.18
N GLY A 324 -1.27 -22.74 -0.16
CA GLY A 324 -1.41 -22.22 1.22
C GLY A 324 -0.31 -21.21 1.57
N ASN A 325 -0.61 -20.21 2.40
CA ASN A 325 0.37 -19.22 2.85
C ASN A 325 0.96 -19.47 4.26
N GLY A 326 0.51 -20.51 4.98
CA GLY A 326 0.93 -20.76 6.37
C GLY A 326 2.42 -21.11 6.56
N ARG A 327 3.13 -21.52 5.51
CA ARG A 327 4.56 -21.88 5.55
C ARG A 327 5.48 -20.94 4.78
N LEU A 328 4.98 -19.77 4.36
CA LEU A 328 5.81 -18.79 3.66
C LEU A 328 6.77 -18.13 4.66
N ALA A 329 8.07 -18.16 4.35
CA ALA A 329 9.12 -17.57 5.18
C ALA A 329 9.08 -16.02 5.15
N GLY A 330 9.67 -15.37 6.18
CA GLY A 330 9.79 -13.91 6.31
C GLY A 330 8.54 -13.22 6.89
N LEU A 331 8.23 -12.00 6.42
CA LEU A 331 6.96 -11.31 6.71
C LEU A 331 5.72 -12.07 6.16
N GLY A 332 5.97 -13.17 5.43
CA GLY A 332 5.14 -13.76 4.40
C GLY A 332 4.01 -14.69 4.80
N SER A 333 3.79 -14.99 6.07
CA SER A 333 2.59 -15.75 6.45
C SER A 333 1.32 -14.91 6.24
N GLN A 334 1.40 -13.58 6.39
CA GLN A 334 0.31 -12.66 6.10
C GLN A 334 0.65 -11.89 4.82
N LEU A 335 -0.29 -11.84 3.88
CA LEU A 335 -0.09 -11.20 2.58
C LEU A 335 -0.92 -9.91 2.52
N PRO A 336 -0.30 -8.73 2.42
CA PRO A 336 -1.05 -7.51 2.17
C PRO A 336 -1.81 -7.56 0.83
N ALA A 337 -2.92 -6.83 0.74
CA ALA A 337 -3.67 -6.71 -0.50
C ALA A 337 -2.76 -6.16 -1.62
N GLY A 338 -2.91 -6.70 -2.82
CA GLY A 338 -2.03 -6.38 -3.93
C GLY A 338 -2.36 -7.16 -5.19
N VAL A 339 -1.51 -7.04 -6.20
CA VAL A 339 -1.69 -7.74 -7.48
C VAL A 339 -0.67 -8.87 -7.57
N MET A 340 -1.15 -10.08 -7.86
CA MET A 340 -0.30 -11.24 -8.13
C MET A 340 -0.27 -11.54 -9.61
N ARG A 341 0.94 -11.52 -10.18
CA ARG A 341 1.25 -11.87 -11.56
C ARG A 341 1.78 -13.29 -11.60
N VAL A 342 1.11 -14.14 -12.36
CA VAL A 342 1.43 -15.56 -12.45
C VAL A 342 2.14 -15.84 -13.77
N TYR A 343 3.26 -16.53 -13.66
CA TYR A 343 4.06 -17.05 -14.75
C TYR A 343 4.08 -18.58 -14.65
N MET A 344 4.08 -19.27 -15.78
CA MET A 344 4.28 -20.72 -15.85
C MET A 344 5.56 -21.03 -16.62
N ARG A 345 6.28 -22.07 -16.20
CA ARG A 345 7.38 -22.61 -16.99
C ARG A 345 6.81 -23.38 -18.18
N ASP A 346 7.27 -23.06 -19.39
CA ASP A 346 6.99 -23.88 -20.56
C ASP A 346 7.85 -25.15 -20.60
N ALA A 347 7.71 -25.95 -21.65
CA ALA A 347 8.48 -27.19 -21.81
C ALA A 347 10.00 -26.98 -21.90
N ALA A 348 10.44 -25.78 -22.31
CA ALA A 348 11.86 -25.39 -22.34
C ALA A 348 12.34 -24.83 -20.98
N GLY A 349 11.41 -24.60 -20.04
CA GLY A 349 11.68 -24.06 -18.71
C GLY A 349 11.55 -22.54 -18.61
N ASP A 350 11.20 -21.86 -19.71
CA ASP A 350 11.10 -20.41 -19.78
C ASP A 350 9.79 -19.91 -19.16
N PRO A 351 9.81 -18.79 -18.40
CA PRO A 351 8.60 -18.22 -17.81
C PRO A 351 7.72 -17.56 -18.89
N LYS A 352 6.45 -17.95 -18.94
CA LYS A 352 5.40 -17.29 -19.74
C LYS A 352 4.35 -16.71 -18.81
N PHE A 353 3.96 -15.45 -19.05
CA PHE A 353 2.89 -14.81 -18.30
C PHE A 353 1.55 -15.48 -18.63
N VAL A 354 0.80 -15.89 -17.61
CA VAL A 354 -0.48 -16.59 -17.78
C VAL A 354 -1.67 -15.86 -17.18
N GLY A 355 -1.45 -14.79 -16.42
CA GLY A 355 -2.51 -13.95 -15.89
C GLY A 355 -2.10 -13.16 -14.66
N GLU A 356 -2.94 -12.20 -14.27
CA GLU A 356 -2.82 -11.50 -13.00
C GLU A 356 -4.15 -11.45 -12.28
N ASN A 357 -4.09 -11.44 -10.95
CA ASN A 357 -5.28 -11.35 -10.11
C ASN A 357 -5.01 -10.50 -8.88
N ALA A 358 -6.02 -9.75 -8.44
CA ALA A 358 -5.94 -9.03 -7.18
C ALA A 358 -6.17 -9.99 -6.01
N ILE A 359 -5.41 -9.81 -4.93
CA ILE A 359 -5.64 -10.47 -3.65
C ILE A 359 -6.00 -9.42 -2.59
N GLY A 360 -6.87 -9.79 -1.66
CA GLY A 360 -7.14 -9.00 -0.46
C GLY A 360 -6.09 -9.22 0.62
N HIS A 361 -6.21 -8.49 1.73
CA HIS A 361 -5.42 -8.77 2.93
C HIS A 361 -5.69 -10.21 3.38
N THR A 362 -4.66 -11.04 3.33
CA THR A 362 -4.79 -12.49 3.53
C THR A 362 -4.05 -12.91 4.80
N PRO A 363 -4.76 -13.40 5.83
CA PRO A 363 -4.17 -13.87 7.08
C PRO A 363 -3.27 -15.10 6.90
N ALA A 364 -2.47 -15.41 7.92
CA ALA A 364 -1.63 -16.60 7.97
C ALA A 364 -2.42 -17.91 8.08
N GLY A 365 -2.00 -18.91 7.30
CA GLY A 365 -2.64 -20.23 7.22
C GLY A 365 -3.82 -20.30 6.23
N SER A 366 -4.00 -19.25 5.44
CA SER A 366 -5.02 -19.19 4.39
C SER A 366 -4.65 -20.06 3.20
N GLU A 367 -5.66 -20.63 2.56
CA GLU A 367 -5.54 -21.25 1.23
C GLU A 367 -6.04 -20.24 0.19
N LEU A 368 -5.19 -19.89 -0.78
CA LEU A 368 -5.50 -18.97 -1.86
C LEU A 368 -5.84 -19.73 -3.14
N SER A 369 -6.69 -19.14 -4.00
CA SER A 369 -6.93 -19.60 -5.38
C SER A 369 -6.81 -18.41 -6.32
N ILE A 370 -5.79 -18.44 -7.17
CA ILE A 370 -5.40 -17.32 -8.00
C ILE A 370 -5.83 -17.62 -9.42
N LYS A 371 -6.92 -16.98 -9.85
CA LYS A 371 -7.41 -17.07 -11.23
C LYS A 371 -6.31 -16.59 -12.19
N THR A 372 -5.98 -17.42 -13.18
CA THR A 372 -5.07 -17.07 -14.26
C THR A 372 -5.82 -16.85 -15.58
N GLY A 373 -6.94 -17.54 -15.78
CA GLY A 373 -7.74 -17.37 -17.00
C GLY A 373 -8.90 -18.34 -17.09
N GLU A 374 -9.28 -18.69 -18.32
CA GLU A 374 -10.32 -19.67 -18.64
C GLU A 374 -9.73 -20.78 -19.50
N ALA A 375 -10.16 -22.00 -19.26
CA ALA A 375 -9.67 -23.17 -19.95
C ALA A 375 -10.26 -23.25 -21.36
N PHE A 376 -9.42 -23.48 -22.37
CA PHE A 376 -9.91 -23.71 -23.73
C PHE A 376 -10.57 -25.09 -23.85
N ASP A 377 -9.94 -26.12 -23.27
CA ASP A 377 -10.31 -27.53 -23.46
C ASP A 377 -11.21 -28.10 -22.36
N VAL A 378 -11.52 -27.33 -21.32
CA VAL A 378 -12.34 -27.80 -20.19
C VAL A 378 -13.59 -26.94 -20.08
N SER A 379 -14.76 -27.58 -20.16
CA SER A 379 -16.04 -26.90 -20.08
C SER A 379 -17.05 -27.64 -19.20
N SER A 380 -18.07 -26.92 -18.77
CA SER A 380 -19.19 -27.44 -18.00
C SER A 380 -20.50 -26.90 -18.58
N GLN A 381 -21.55 -27.70 -18.57
CA GLN A 381 -22.89 -27.26 -18.93
C GLN A 381 -23.88 -27.74 -17.87
N ALA A 382 -24.48 -26.79 -17.15
CA ALA A 382 -25.51 -27.05 -16.16
C ALA A 382 -26.89 -27.26 -16.81
N THR A 383 -27.67 -28.19 -16.27
CA THR A 383 -29.06 -28.43 -16.66
C THR A 383 -29.88 -28.64 -15.39
N LEU A 384 -30.89 -27.81 -15.20
CA LEU A 384 -31.96 -28.04 -14.22
C LEU A 384 -32.89 -29.11 -14.78
N VAL A 385 -32.84 -30.31 -14.19
CA VAL A 385 -33.62 -31.47 -14.62
C VAL A 385 -35.05 -31.36 -14.11
N ALA A 386 -35.22 -30.99 -12.84
CA ALA A 386 -36.52 -30.79 -12.23
C ALA A 386 -36.46 -29.77 -11.08
N GLU A 387 -37.54 -29.03 -10.92
CA GLU A 387 -37.80 -28.17 -9.77
C GLU A 387 -39.17 -28.57 -9.18
N THR A 388 -39.17 -29.12 -7.95
CA THR A 388 -40.37 -29.63 -7.30
C THR A 388 -40.57 -28.95 -5.96
N ARG A 389 -41.73 -28.32 -5.76
CA ARG A 389 -42.10 -27.75 -4.46
C ARG A 389 -42.46 -28.88 -3.48
N VAL A 390 -41.65 -29.05 -2.44
CA VAL A 390 -41.84 -30.10 -1.41
C VAL A 390 -42.73 -29.59 -0.27
N SER A 391 -42.66 -28.29 0.05
CA SER A 391 -43.52 -27.67 1.06
C SER A 391 -43.78 -26.19 0.75
N LYS A 392 -44.45 -25.47 1.66
CA LYS A 392 -44.63 -24.02 1.53
C LYS A 392 -43.30 -23.26 1.48
N THR A 393 -42.27 -23.80 2.12
CA THR A 393 -40.97 -23.11 2.25
C THR A 393 -39.80 -23.87 1.61
N ARG A 394 -39.97 -25.13 1.21
CA ARG A 394 -38.90 -25.95 0.60
C ARG A 394 -39.17 -26.35 -0.84
N THR A 395 -38.11 -26.29 -1.64
CA THR A 395 -38.07 -26.74 -3.02
C THR A 395 -36.93 -27.73 -3.21
N ARG A 396 -37.19 -28.78 -3.98
CA ARG A 396 -36.20 -29.75 -4.41
C ARG A 396 -35.75 -29.41 -5.82
N TYR A 397 -34.44 -29.28 -6.00
CA TYR A 397 -33.78 -29.07 -7.28
C TYR A 397 -33.00 -30.32 -7.67
N GLU A 398 -33.22 -30.79 -8.89
CA GLU A 398 -32.43 -31.86 -9.49
C GLU A 398 -31.56 -31.27 -10.59
N MET A 399 -30.24 -31.42 -10.45
CA MET A 399 -29.27 -30.84 -11.35
C MET A 399 -28.47 -31.92 -12.04
N LYS A 400 -28.12 -31.63 -13.30
CA LYS A 400 -27.15 -32.37 -14.10
C LYS A 400 -26.08 -31.40 -14.60
N TYR A 401 -24.81 -31.78 -14.46
CA TYR A 401 -23.67 -31.06 -15.02
C TYR A 401 -22.95 -31.99 -15.98
N LEU A 402 -22.80 -31.57 -17.22
CA LEU A 402 -21.97 -32.25 -18.21
C LEU A 402 -20.62 -31.55 -18.31
N LEU A 403 -19.58 -32.19 -17.79
CA LEU A 403 -18.22 -31.67 -17.82
C LEU A 403 -17.45 -32.36 -18.95
N ARG A 404 -16.73 -31.59 -19.75
CA ARG A 404 -15.97 -32.08 -20.90
C ARG A 404 -14.51 -31.68 -20.79
N ASN A 405 -13.64 -32.59 -21.20
CA ASN A 405 -12.20 -32.41 -21.24
C ASN A 405 -11.66 -32.86 -22.61
N ALA A 406 -11.26 -31.89 -23.43
CA ALA A 406 -10.65 -32.14 -24.74
C ALA A 406 -9.12 -32.33 -24.66
N LYS A 407 -8.54 -32.38 -23.46
CA LYS A 407 -7.11 -32.62 -23.25
C LYS A 407 -6.80 -34.12 -23.38
N ASP A 408 -5.54 -34.41 -23.73
CA ASP A 408 -4.93 -35.73 -23.75
C ASP A 408 -4.62 -36.32 -22.36
N GLN A 409 -4.83 -35.54 -21.29
CA GLN A 409 -4.65 -35.95 -19.91
C GLN A 409 -5.95 -35.80 -19.12
N PRO A 410 -6.23 -36.69 -18.15
CA PRO A 410 -7.38 -36.54 -17.26
C PRO A 410 -7.22 -35.29 -16.39
N VAL A 411 -8.35 -34.66 -16.04
CA VAL A 411 -8.40 -33.49 -15.16
C VAL A 411 -9.39 -33.72 -14.03
N VAL A 412 -9.25 -32.96 -12.95
CA VAL A 412 -10.28 -32.84 -11.91
C VAL A 412 -10.84 -31.43 -11.95
N VAL A 413 -12.16 -31.32 -12.08
CA VAL A 413 -12.88 -30.05 -12.04
C VAL A 413 -13.51 -29.87 -10.66
N GLU A 414 -13.15 -28.78 -9.99
CA GLU A 414 -13.72 -28.34 -8.73
C GLU A 414 -15.00 -27.55 -8.98
N LEU A 415 -16.14 -28.24 -8.91
CA LEU A 415 -17.46 -27.67 -9.12
C LEU A 415 -18.04 -27.16 -7.81
N ARG A 416 -18.51 -25.90 -7.79
CA ARG A 416 -19.16 -25.25 -6.65
C ARG A 416 -20.57 -24.80 -7.01
N GLN A 417 -21.58 -25.41 -6.38
CA GLN A 417 -22.99 -25.03 -6.51
C GLN A 417 -23.41 -24.20 -5.30
N GLY A 418 -23.67 -22.92 -5.54
CA GLY A 418 -24.35 -22.02 -4.60
C GLY A 418 -25.87 -22.12 -4.72
N GLY A 419 -26.58 -21.34 -3.90
CA GLY A 419 -28.04 -21.27 -3.93
C GLY A 419 -28.72 -22.06 -2.83
N LEU A 420 -27.97 -22.76 -1.98
CA LEU A 420 -28.55 -23.32 -0.76
C LEU A 420 -28.99 -22.20 0.18
N TRP A 421 -30.02 -22.52 0.96
CA TRP A 421 -30.58 -21.74 2.04
C TRP A 421 -30.46 -22.53 3.36
N ARG A 422 -31.05 -22.03 4.45
CA ARG A 422 -31.05 -22.72 5.75
C ARG A 422 -31.51 -24.18 5.60
N ASP A 423 -30.78 -25.08 6.23
CA ASP A 423 -31.07 -26.52 6.26
C ASP A 423 -31.18 -27.20 4.89
N GLY A 424 -30.36 -26.75 3.93
CA GLY A 424 -30.19 -27.41 2.64
C GLY A 424 -29.65 -28.83 2.81
N GLU A 425 -30.35 -29.81 2.23
CA GLU A 425 -30.02 -31.23 2.38
C GLU A 425 -29.83 -31.90 1.02
N VAL A 426 -28.73 -32.64 0.88
CA VAL A 426 -28.49 -33.48 -0.30
C VAL A 426 -29.33 -34.75 -0.19
N LYS A 427 -30.23 -34.96 -1.15
CA LYS A 427 -31.12 -36.14 -1.21
C LYS A 427 -30.51 -37.27 -2.03
N ALA A 428 -29.79 -36.93 -3.09
CA ALA A 428 -29.08 -37.87 -3.93
C ALA A 428 -27.90 -37.16 -4.62
N GLU A 429 -26.82 -37.88 -4.89
CA GLU A 429 -25.66 -37.35 -5.60
C GLU A 429 -24.88 -38.50 -6.26
N SER A 430 -24.40 -38.31 -7.49
CA SER A 430 -23.59 -39.30 -8.19
C SER A 430 -22.14 -39.33 -7.71
N LEU A 431 -21.67 -38.22 -7.13
CA LEU A 431 -20.39 -38.10 -6.44
C LEU A 431 -20.61 -37.42 -5.09
N LYS A 432 -19.85 -37.83 -4.07
CA LYS A 432 -19.96 -37.28 -2.73
C LYS A 432 -19.59 -35.79 -2.72
N SER A 433 -20.51 -34.94 -2.27
CA SER A 433 -20.26 -33.52 -2.03
C SER A 433 -19.53 -33.26 -0.72
N ARG A 434 -18.94 -32.08 -0.62
CA ARG A 434 -18.47 -31.46 0.61
C ARG A 434 -19.17 -30.11 0.81
N VAL A 435 -19.51 -29.78 2.05
CA VAL A 435 -20.03 -28.45 2.40
C VAL A 435 -18.86 -27.47 2.40
N ILE A 436 -18.92 -26.45 1.55
CA ILE A 436 -17.90 -25.40 1.48
C ILE A 436 -18.22 -24.28 2.46
N ASP A 437 -19.48 -23.87 2.48
CA ASP A 437 -20.05 -22.89 3.39
C ASP A 437 -21.55 -23.17 3.57
N ALA A 438 -22.24 -22.35 4.36
CA ALA A 438 -23.67 -22.52 4.66
C ALA A 438 -24.59 -22.49 3.43
N ARG A 439 -24.11 -22.07 2.26
CA ARG A 439 -24.89 -21.85 1.04
C ARG A 439 -24.32 -22.55 -0.20
N THR A 440 -23.21 -23.28 -0.05
CA THR A 440 -22.43 -23.81 -1.17
C THR A 440 -22.00 -25.25 -0.95
N LEU A 441 -22.30 -26.11 -1.93
CA LEU A 441 -21.74 -27.46 -2.04
C LEU A 441 -20.59 -27.49 -3.04
N GLY A 442 -19.62 -28.37 -2.79
CA GLY A 442 -18.47 -28.60 -3.67
C GLY A 442 -18.31 -30.06 -4.06
N TRP A 443 -17.84 -30.30 -5.29
CA TRP A 443 -17.46 -31.62 -5.81
C TRP A 443 -16.11 -31.54 -6.51
N SER A 444 -15.29 -32.58 -6.34
CA SER A 444 -14.11 -32.83 -7.16
C SER A 444 -14.50 -33.85 -8.23
N VAL A 445 -14.74 -33.40 -9.46
CA VAL A 445 -15.26 -34.24 -10.54
C VAL A 445 -14.11 -34.69 -11.44
N PRO A 446 -13.70 -35.96 -11.42
CA PRO A 446 -12.71 -36.47 -12.37
C PRO A 446 -13.32 -36.53 -13.76
N VAL A 447 -12.63 -35.97 -14.76
CA VAL A 447 -13.01 -36.01 -16.17
C VAL A 447 -11.86 -36.67 -16.95
N PRO A 448 -12.09 -37.79 -17.64
CA PRO A 448 -11.04 -38.50 -18.36
C PRO A 448 -10.45 -37.65 -19.51
N ALA A 449 -9.27 -38.03 -19.98
CA ALA A 449 -8.69 -37.47 -21.20
C ALA A 449 -9.64 -37.68 -22.39
N ASN A 450 -9.81 -36.67 -23.24
CA ASN A 450 -10.65 -36.69 -24.43
C ASN A 450 -12.07 -37.24 -24.16
N GLY A 451 -12.66 -36.85 -23.03
CA GLY A 451 -13.91 -37.43 -22.57
C GLY A 451 -14.75 -36.48 -21.75
N GLU A 452 -15.83 -37.03 -21.22
CA GLU A 452 -16.82 -36.28 -20.45
C GLU A 452 -17.24 -37.04 -19.20
N THR A 453 -17.77 -36.31 -18.23
CA THR A 453 -18.32 -36.87 -16.99
C THR A 453 -19.59 -36.12 -16.63
N THR A 454 -20.61 -36.88 -16.28
CA THR A 454 -21.89 -36.32 -15.84
C THR A 454 -21.98 -36.40 -14.32
N LEU A 455 -22.03 -35.23 -13.68
CA LEU A 455 -22.40 -35.11 -12.27
C LEU A 455 -23.91 -34.90 -12.16
N THR A 456 -24.59 -35.66 -11.32
CA THR A 456 -26.00 -35.43 -10.97
C THR A 456 -26.15 -35.31 -9.47
N PHE A 457 -27.07 -34.43 -9.04
CA PHE A 457 -27.44 -34.35 -7.63
C PHE A 457 -28.86 -33.80 -7.47
N SER A 458 -29.47 -34.12 -6.34
CA SER A 458 -30.74 -33.59 -5.88
C SER A 458 -30.55 -32.94 -4.52
N VAL A 459 -30.97 -31.69 -4.38
CA VAL A 459 -30.92 -30.94 -3.13
C VAL A 459 -32.27 -30.39 -2.79
N GLU A 460 -32.64 -30.46 -1.52
CA GLU A 460 -33.83 -29.82 -0.99
C GLU A 460 -33.41 -28.63 -0.14
N THR A 461 -33.88 -27.44 -0.50
CA THR A 461 -33.48 -26.18 0.16
C THR A 461 -34.67 -25.23 0.24
N GLY A 462 -34.69 -24.39 1.26
CA GLY A 462 -35.86 -23.58 1.57
C GLY A 462 -35.69 -22.64 2.75
N TRP A 463 -36.70 -21.83 3.02
CA TRP A 463 -36.73 -20.86 4.12
C TRP A 463 -37.29 -21.43 5.42
#